data_AF-A0A152A914-F1
#
_entry.id   AF-A0A152A914-F1
#
_cell.length_a   1.000
_cell.length_b   1.000
_cell.length_c   1.000
_cell.angle_alpha   90.00
_cell.angle_beta   90.00
_cell.angle_gamma   90.00
#
_symmetry.space_group_name_H-M   'P 1'
#
loop_
_entity.id
_entity.type
_entity.pdbx_description
1 polymer ?
#
loop_
_entity_poly.entity_id
_entity_poly.type
_entity_poly.pdbx_seq_one_letter_code
_entity_poly.pdbx_strand_id
1 'polypeptide(L)'
;MDHKSKYLLKNDEWKLDIIPEIMDGKNISDYIDPEILVILEQLEMEEEDFIEELKADGIDPDNDSESDLDEENIEYLDEIRQKKHELRVDHQIKGSSKPQLTRKTKGIDSKEMDRNIRRIGVEEEELENIKSEVRA
;
A
#
# COMPACT_ATOMS: atom_id res chain seq x y z
N MET A 1 20.01 -42.98 31.45
CA MET A 1 21.43 -42.68 31.21
C MET A 1 21.47 -41.28 30.61
N ASP A 2 22.21 -40.36 31.20
CA ASP A 2 22.41 -39.04 30.60
C ASP A 2 23.50 -39.15 29.52
N HIS A 3 23.12 -38.85 28.28
CA HIS A 3 24.02 -38.93 27.12
C HIS A 3 24.85 -37.64 26.94
N LYS A 4 24.41 -36.52 27.51
CA LYS A 4 25.07 -35.21 27.36
C LYS A 4 26.38 -35.10 28.16
N SER A 5 26.44 -35.74 29.32
CA SER A 5 27.65 -35.79 30.16
C SER A 5 28.91 -36.38 29.50
N LYS A 6 28.77 -37.15 28.42
CA LYS A 6 29.88 -37.83 27.73
C LYS A 6 30.48 -37.04 26.56
N TYR A 7 29.94 -35.87 26.24
CA TYR A 7 30.44 -35.07 25.12
C TYR A 7 31.79 -34.42 25.43
N LEU A 8 32.62 -34.29 24.41
CA LEU A 8 33.91 -33.59 24.44
C LEU A 8 33.73 -32.28 23.68
N LEU A 9 33.45 -31.21 24.42
CA LEU A 9 33.28 -29.86 23.88
C LEU A 9 34.46 -28.99 24.28
N LYS A 10 34.63 -27.85 23.61
CA LYS A 10 35.69 -26.89 23.93
C LYS A 10 35.50 -26.26 25.31
N ASN A 11 34.26 -26.09 25.75
CA ASN A 11 33.89 -25.71 27.11
C ASN A 11 32.89 -26.73 27.66
N ASP A 12 33.14 -27.22 28.87
CA ASP A 12 32.29 -28.21 29.54
C ASP A 12 30.95 -27.63 30.00
N GLU A 13 30.84 -26.32 30.21
CA GLU A 13 29.61 -25.65 30.63
C GLU A 13 28.51 -25.75 29.56
N TRP A 14 28.88 -25.78 28.27
CA TRP A 14 27.94 -25.82 27.14
C TRP A 14 27.24 -27.17 26.96
N LYS A 15 27.63 -28.22 27.70
CA LYS A 15 27.04 -29.56 27.55
C LYS A 15 25.55 -29.61 27.83
N LEU A 16 25.06 -28.71 28.68
CA LEU A 16 23.66 -28.65 29.09
C LEU A 16 22.84 -27.63 28.29
N ASP A 17 23.49 -26.84 27.43
CA ASP A 17 22.81 -25.84 26.61
C ASP A 17 21.81 -26.50 25.64
N ILE A 18 20.76 -25.76 25.30
CA ILE A 18 19.69 -26.19 24.41
C ILE A 18 19.93 -25.57 23.04
N ILE A 19 20.13 -26.42 22.04
CA ILE A 19 20.25 -25.99 20.64
C ILE A 19 18.83 -25.82 20.08
N PRO A 20 18.45 -24.64 19.58
CA PRO A 20 17.18 -24.46 18.89
C PRO A 20 17.19 -25.22 17.56
N GLU A 21 16.04 -25.76 17.16
CA GLU A 21 15.91 -26.56 15.93
C GLU A 21 15.24 -25.78 14.79
N ILE A 22 14.25 -24.95 15.10
CA ILE A 22 13.43 -24.23 14.12
C ILE A 22 13.38 -22.74 14.50
N MET A 23 13.58 -21.88 13.52
CA MET A 23 13.41 -20.42 13.61
C MET A 23 12.70 -19.93 12.34
N ASP A 24 11.62 -19.15 12.50
CA ASP A 24 10.81 -18.60 11.39
C ASP A 24 10.39 -19.62 10.32
N GLY A 25 10.08 -20.84 10.76
CA GLY A 25 9.66 -21.93 9.88
C GLY A 25 10.80 -22.61 9.09
N LYS A 26 12.06 -22.22 9.32
CA LYS A 26 13.26 -22.82 8.72
C LYS A 26 14.05 -23.62 9.77
N ASN A 27 14.76 -24.67 9.32
CA ASN A 27 15.62 -25.47 10.20
C ASN A 27 16.96 -24.75 10.40
N ILE A 28 17.43 -24.65 11.64
CA ILE A 28 18.70 -23.96 11.96
C ILE A 28 19.91 -24.78 11.51
N SER A 29 19.81 -26.11 11.53
CA SER A 29 20.91 -27.02 11.17
C SER A 29 21.38 -26.85 9.74
N ASP A 30 20.50 -26.41 8.83
CA ASP A 30 20.80 -26.16 7.43
C ASP A 30 21.72 -24.94 7.23
N TYR A 31 21.85 -24.07 8.24
CA TYR A 31 22.61 -22.83 8.21
C TYR A 31 23.86 -22.84 9.12
N ILE A 32 24.25 -24.01 9.66
CA ILE A 32 25.45 -24.14 10.50
C ILE A 32 26.67 -24.42 9.60
N ASP A 33 27.45 -23.37 9.32
CA ASP A 33 28.70 -23.46 8.55
C ASP A 33 29.83 -22.65 9.23
N PRO A 34 31.06 -23.20 9.38
CA PRO A 34 32.21 -22.44 9.89
C PRO A 34 32.56 -21.18 9.09
N GLU A 35 32.23 -21.13 7.80
CA GLU A 35 32.51 -20.02 6.89
C GLU A 35 31.30 -19.09 6.66
N ILE A 36 30.20 -19.29 7.39
CA ILE A 36 28.94 -18.53 7.21
C ILE A 36 29.15 -17.01 7.26
N LEU A 37 30.08 -16.53 8.08
CA LEU A 37 30.38 -15.10 8.20
C LEU A 37 31.01 -14.52 6.93
N VAL A 38 31.86 -15.29 6.24
CA VAL A 38 32.50 -14.87 4.99
C VAL A 38 31.46 -14.83 3.86
N ILE A 39 30.57 -15.82 3.83
CA ILE A 39 29.47 -15.86 2.86
C ILE A 39 28.49 -14.70 3.10
N LEU A 40 28.20 -14.38 4.36
CA LEU A 40 27.36 -13.23 4.73
C LEU A 40 28.01 -11.90 4.29
N GLU A 41 29.30 -11.70 4.53
CA GLU A 41 30.01 -10.48 4.10
C GLU A 41 29.99 -10.31 2.57
N GLN A 42 30.18 -11.41 1.82
CA GLN A 42 30.06 -11.38 0.35
C GLN A 42 28.64 -11.02 -0.10
N LEU A 43 27.63 -11.59 0.56
CA LEU A 43 26.23 -11.32 0.26
C LEU A 43 25.86 -9.86 0.55
N GLU A 44 26.31 -9.31 1.68
CA GLU A 44 26.08 -7.90 2.03
C GLU A 44 26.72 -6.95 0.99
N MET A 45 27.93 -7.25 0.50
CA MET A 45 28.56 -6.48 -0.57
C MET A 45 27.76 -6.55 -1.89
N GLU A 46 27.29 -7.73 -2.27
CA GLU A 46 26.46 -7.91 -3.47
C GLU A 46 25.12 -7.17 -3.35
N GLU A 47 24.49 -7.19 -2.17
CA GLU A 47 23.26 -6.43 -1.91
C GLU A 47 23.49 -4.91 -1.95
N GLU A 48 24.60 -4.41 -1.39
CA GLU A 48 24.97 -3.00 -1.46
C GLU A 48 25.15 -2.52 -2.91
N ASP A 49 25.88 -3.29 -3.71
CA ASP A 49 26.10 -3.00 -5.13
C ASP A 49 24.76 -2.99 -5.90
N PHE A 50 23.89 -3.97 -5.65
CA PHE A 50 22.56 -4.05 -6.27
C PHE A 50 21.67 -2.86 -5.87
N ILE A 51 21.68 -2.47 -4.59
CA ILE A 51 20.95 -1.31 -4.10
C ILE A 51 21.47 -0.01 -4.72
N GLU A 52 22.78 0.13 -4.92
CA GLU A 52 23.36 1.29 -5.58
C GLU A 52 22.95 1.37 -7.05
N GLU A 53 22.93 0.25 -7.76
CA GLU A 53 22.44 0.15 -9.14
C GLU A 53 20.95 0.55 -9.24
N LEU A 54 20.09 -0.01 -8.38
CA LEU A 54 18.67 0.35 -8.34
C LEU A 54 18.48 1.85 -8.09
N LYS A 55 19.24 2.43 -7.16
CA LYS A 55 19.18 3.87 -6.87
C LYS A 55 19.66 4.71 -8.06
N ALA A 56 20.67 4.27 -8.79
CA ALA A 56 21.14 4.94 -10.01
C ALA A 56 20.08 4.93 -11.12
N ASP A 57 19.32 3.84 -11.20
CA ASP A 57 18.17 3.69 -12.10
C ASP A 57 16.90 4.41 -11.62
N GLY A 58 16.97 5.09 -10.46
CA GLY A 58 15.86 5.84 -9.88
C GLY A 58 14.80 4.96 -9.21
N ILE A 59 15.10 3.68 -8.99
CA ILE A 59 14.26 2.71 -8.29
C ILE A 59 14.62 2.78 -6.80
N ASP A 60 13.63 3.11 -5.96
CA ASP A 60 13.80 3.12 -4.51
C ASP A 60 13.52 1.71 -3.97
N PRO A 61 14.52 0.97 -3.46
CA PRO A 61 14.36 -0.40 -3.00
C PRO A 61 13.47 -0.53 -1.75
N ASP A 62 13.30 0.55 -0.97
CA ASP A 62 12.40 0.60 0.18
C ASP A 62 10.97 0.99 -0.23
N ASN A 63 10.79 1.46 -1.46
CA ASN A 63 9.49 1.76 -2.03
C ASN A 63 8.97 0.52 -2.76
N ASP A 64 8.22 -0.31 -2.03
CA ASP A 64 7.43 -1.44 -2.53
C ASP A 64 6.37 -1.03 -3.59
N SER A 65 6.40 0.21 -4.07
CA SER A 65 5.78 0.59 -5.33
C SER A 65 6.65 0.13 -6.49
N GLU A 66 6.72 -1.18 -6.68
CA GLU A 66 6.68 -1.72 -8.03
C GLU A 66 5.31 -1.29 -8.60
N SER A 67 5.21 -0.02 -9.00
CA SER A 67 4.00 0.49 -9.60
C SER A 67 3.98 -0.10 -10.99
N ASP A 68 3.27 -1.21 -11.15
CA ASP A 68 2.77 -1.74 -12.43
C ASP A 68 1.88 -0.71 -13.18
N LEU A 69 1.94 0.57 -12.82
CA LEU A 69 1.19 1.66 -13.37
C LEU A 69 2.01 2.28 -14.49
N ASP A 70 1.55 2.08 -15.72
CA ASP A 70 2.03 2.84 -16.89
C ASP A 70 1.97 4.36 -16.63
N GLU A 71 2.74 5.13 -17.39
CA GLU A 71 2.81 6.60 -17.29
C GLU A 71 1.42 7.26 -17.36
N GLU A 72 0.50 6.72 -18.18
CA GLU A 72 -0.90 7.15 -18.26
C GLU A 72 -1.68 6.92 -16.96
N ASN A 73 -1.43 5.80 -16.27
CA ASN A 73 -2.09 5.47 -15.01
C ASN A 73 -1.61 6.34 -13.85
N ILE A 74 -0.36 6.81 -13.90
CA ILE A 74 0.20 7.76 -12.93
C ILE A 74 -0.53 9.11 -13.06
N GLU A 75 -0.70 9.60 -14.29
CA GLU A 75 -1.46 10.83 -14.55
C GLU A 75 -2.91 10.72 -14.05
N TYR A 76 -3.61 9.62 -14.36
CA TYR A 76 -4.97 9.38 -13.84
C TYR A 76 -5.02 9.34 -12.31
N LEU A 77 -4.02 8.74 -11.66
CA LEU A 77 -3.97 8.69 -10.20
C LEU A 77 -3.88 10.09 -9.59
N ASP A 78 -3.10 10.98 -10.19
CA ASP A 78 -2.97 12.36 -9.74
C ASP A 78 -4.26 13.15 -9.97
N GLU A 79 -4.95 12.94 -11.09
CA GLU A 79 -6.29 13.49 -11.32
C GLU A 79 -7.29 13.03 -10.24
N ILE A 80 -7.29 11.74 -9.90
CA ILE A 80 -8.15 11.17 -8.85
C ILE A 80 -7.83 11.80 -7.50
N ARG A 81 -6.55 11.95 -7.15
CA ARG A 81 -6.10 12.57 -5.90
C ARG A 81 -6.54 14.03 -5.82
N GLN A 82 -6.37 14.79 -6.89
CA GLN A 82 -6.81 16.18 -6.98
C GLN A 82 -8.34 16.27 -6.81
N LYS A 83 -9.10 15.45 -7.53
CA LYS A 83 -10.57 15.43 -7.43
C LYS A 83 -11.04 15.08 -6.01
N LYS A 84 -10.39 14.11 -5.37
CA LYS A 84 -10.69 13.71 -3.99
C LYS A 84 -10.38 14.83 -3.00
N HIS A 85 -9.31 15.59 -3.23
CA HIS A 85 -8.97 16.75 -2.42
C HIS A 85 -10.03 17.85 -2.55
N GLU A 86 -10.42 18.21 -3.78
CA GLU A 86 -11.49 19.18 -4.03
C GLU A 86 -12.78 18.80 -3.30
N LEU A 87 -13.21 17.53 -3.40
CA LEU A 87 -14.43 17.05 -2.72
C LEU A 87 -14.33 17.15 -1.20
N ARG A 88 -13.15 16.90 -0.61
CA ARG A 88 -12.91 17.04 0.83
C ARG A 88 -13.03 18.51 1.26
N VAL A 89 -12.41 19.41 0.50
CA VAL A 89 -12.48 20.86 0.76
C VAL A 89 -13.92 21.36 0.64
N ASP A 90 -14.61 20.97 -0.43
CA ASP A 90 -16.03 21.27 -0.65
C ASP A 90 -16.90 20.78 0.51
N HIS A 91 -16.65 19.56 0.99
CA HIS A 91 -17.38 18.99 2.12
C HIS A 91 -17.10 19.79 3.40
N GLN A 92 -15.86 20.17 3.65
CA GLN A 92 -15.49 20.98 4.80
C GLN A 92 -16.12 22.37 4.77
N ILE A 93 -16.17 23.01 3.59
CA ILE A 93 -16.85 24.30 3.38
C ILE A 93 -18.36 24.17 3.59
N LYS A 94 -18.97 23.09 3.09
CA LYS A 94 -20.40 22.81 3.26
C LYS A 94 -20.73 22.38 4.70
N GLY A 95 -19.76 21.95 5.49
CA GLY A 95 -19.90 21.62 6.89
C GLY A 95 -20.30 22.84 7.72
N SER A 96 -21.35 22.70 8.53
CA SER A 96 -21.79 23.74 9.45
C SER A 96 -22.19 23.14 10.78
N SER A 97 -21.93 23.85 11.88
CA SER A 97 -22.42 23.47 13.20
C SER A 97 -23.93 23.68 13.36
N LYS A 98 -24.58 24.38 12.43
CA LYS A 98 -26.02 24.62 12.42
C LYS A 98 -26.76 23.48 11.69
N PRO A 99 -28.02 23.17 12.07
CA PRO A 99 -28.80 22.16 11.36
C PRO A 99 -28.98 22.55 9.89
N GLN A 100 -28.69 21.62 8.98
CA GLN A 100 -28.81 21.83 7.55
C GLN A 100 -30.24 21.52 7.06
N LEU A 101 -30.72 22.32 6.11
CA LEU A 101 -32.00 22.07 5.44
C LEU A 101 -31.95 20.73 4.69
N THR A 102 -33.03 19.96 4.78
CA THR A 102 -33.13 18.68 4.08
C THR A 102 -33.28 18.90 2.57
N ARG A 103 -32.81 17.94 1.76
CA ARG A 103 -32.90 18.01 0.29
C ARG A 103 -34.34 18.23 -0.22
N LYS A 104 -35.35 17.63 0.44
CA LYS A 104 -36.77 17.80 0.10
C LYS A 104 -37.25 19.25 0.26
N THR A 105 -36.74 19.95 1.26
CA THR A 105 -37.15 21.33 1.56
C THR A 105 -36.45 22.39 0.71
N LYS A 106 -35.25 22.09 0.18
CA LYS A 106 -34.42 23.07 -0.54
C LYS A 106 -34.80 23.23 -2.02
N GLY A 107 -35.55 22.28 -2.58
CA GLY A 107 -35.82 22.21 -4.02
C GLY A 107 -34.60 21.78 -4.83
N ILE A 108 -34.80 21.50 -6.12
CA ILE A 108 -33.74 21.08 -7.05
C ILE A 108 -33.52 22.21 -8.06
N ASP A 109 -32.27 22.67 -8.24
CA ASP A 109 -31.93 23.54 -9.36
C ASP A 109 -31.76 22.70 -10.63
N SER A 110 -32.75 22.78 -11.52
CA SER A 110 -32.75 22.09 -12.82
C SER A 110 -31.50 22.37 -13.68
N LYS A 111 -30.90 23.56 -13.56
CA LYS A 111 -29.72 23.94 -14.36
C LYS A 111 -28.42 23.38 -13.79
N GLU A 112 -28.32 23.26 -12.47
CA GLU A 112 -27.19 22.58 -11.81
C GLU A 112 -27.27 21.06 -12.01
N MET A 113 -28.49 20.51 -11.90
CA MET A 113 -28.76 19.09 -12.17
C MET A 113 -28.36 18.70 -13.60
N ASP A 114 -28.81 19.45 -14.61
CA ASP A 114 -28.46 19.21 -16.03
C ASP A 114 -26.93 19.21 -16.25
N ARG A 115 -26.22 20.20 -15.70
CA ARG A 115 -24.76 20.27 -15.79
C ARG A 115 -24.05 19.11 -15.13
N ASN A 116 -24.58 18.58 -14.02
CA ASN A 116 -23.96 17.46 -13.32
C ASN A 116 -24.21 16.13 -14.06
N ILE A 117 -25.42 15.92 -14.55
CA ILE A 117 -25.79 14.70 -15.30
C ILE A 117 -25.01 14.61 -16.62
N ARG A 118 -24.88 15.72 -17.36
CA ARG A 118 -24.02 15.80 -18.55
C ARG A 118 -22.56 15.46 -18.25
N ARG A 119 -22.04 15.93 -17.11
CA ARG A 119 -20.65 15.67 -16.68
C ARG A 119 -20.41 14.20 -16.34
N ILE A 120 -21.43 13.51 -15.84
CA ILE A 120 -21.39 12.07 -15.55
C ILE A 120 -21.45 11.24 -16.85
N GLY A 121 -21.88 11.84 -17.97
CA GLY A 121 -21.87 11.18 -19.28
C GLY A 121 -23.17 10.45 -19.63
N VAL A 122 -24.30 10.82 -19.02
CA VAL A 122 -25.62 10.26 -19.35
C VAL A 122 -26.10 10.79 -20.71
N GLU A 123 -26.72 9.91 -21.50
CA GLU A 123 -27.23 10.22 -22.84
C GLU A 123 -28.37 11.26 -22.80
N GLU A 124 -28.53 12.04 -23.88
CA GLU A 124 -29.49 13.14 -23.92
C GLU A 124 -30.95 12.66 -23.78
N GLU A 125 -31.28 11.49 -24.31
CA GLU A 125 -32.63 10.91 -24.24
C GLU A 125 -33.03 10.55 -22.80
N GLU A 126 -32.12 9.93 -22.04
CA GLU A 126 -32.33 9.62 -20.62
C GLU A 126 -32.43 10.91 -19.79
N LEU A 127 -31.62 11.92 -20.13
CA LEU A 127 -31.62 13.21 -19.46
C LEU A 127 -32.93 13.99 -19.71
N GLU A 128 -33.51 13.91 -20.90
CA GLU A 128 -34.84 14.47 -21.21
C GLU A 128 -35.94 13.77 -20.41
N ASN A 129 -35.88 12.43 -20.31
CA ASN A 129 -36.81 11.66 -19.49
C ASN A 129 -36.74 12.09 -18.01
N ILE A 130 -35.53 12.19 -17.43
CA ILE A 130 -35.34 12.65 -16.04
C ILE A 130 -35.87 14.08 -15.84
N LYS A 131 -35.63 14.99 -16.80
CA LYS A 131 -36.16 16.36 -16.73
C LYS A 131 -37.69 16.40 -16.75
N SER A 132 -38.31 15.48 -17.49
CA SER A 132 -39.77 15.39 -17.57
C SER A 132 -40.39 14.97 -16.24
N GLU A 133 -39.76 14.04 -15.52
CA GLU A 133 -40.21 13.59 -14.20
C GLU A 133 -40.00 14.64 -13.11
N VAL A 134 -38.90 15.41 -13.16
CA VAL A 134 -38.59 16.45 -12.15
C VAL A 134 -39.46 17.70 -12.31
N ARG A 135 -40.01 17.96 -13.50
CA ARG A 135 -40.96 19.06 -13.75
C ARG A 135 -42.41 18.72 -13.41
N ALA A 136 -42.76 17.44 -13.24
CA ALA A 136 -44.09 16.97 -12.86
C ALA A 136 -44.31 17.07 -11.34
#